data_AF-A0A6L8E7E1-F1
#
_entry.id   AF-A0A6L8E7E1-F1
#
_cell.length_a   1.000
_cell.length_b   1.000
_cell.length_c   1.000
_cell.angle_alpha   90.00
_cell.angle_beta   90.00
_cell.angle_gamma   90.00
#
_symmetry.space_group_name_H-M   'P 1'
#
loop_
_entity.id
_entity.type
_entity.pdbx_description
1 polymer ?
#
loop_
_entity_poly.entity_id
_entity_poly.type
_entity_poly.pdbx_seq_one_letter_code
_entity_poly.pdbx_strand_id
1 'polypeptide(L)'
;MRRARRAGAGGRVMAGQTTAGDARVHYLNSLEPEKARAERPALDRFIEELGGEDRPIGELTGEEVEEYAATHAEALEHDADHAEPIRGFLAYASRLAFTAENLVPHLGEFAGGARGGRGAVEELGGEAFYMTFEGIQALEDELAGLKGERPRIAEELRAAMADKDFRENAPLDAARDAQAHLEARIREIENRLRHAVVIDAEAKGGRAHVGSTVRVLNIDRDVEQVFHLVSPSQVDPAQGRISVESPVGLAVANHSVGDEVTVTAPGGSIRLRVLAIEG
;
A
#
# COMPACT_ATOMS: atom_id res chain seq x y z
N MET A 1 23.88 36.26 16.42
CA MET A 1 24.74 35.21 15.81
C MET A 1 24.85 34.08 16.85
N ARG A 2 24.50 32.82 16.65
CA ARG A 2 24.43 31.95 15.47
C ARG A 2 23.23 30.99 15.60
N ARG A 3 22.58 30.70 14.47
CA ARG A 3 21.64 29.58 14.28
C ARG A 3 22.42 28.27 14.14
N ALA A 4 21.88 27.17 14.67
CA ALA A 4 22.16 25.79 14.26
C ALA A 4 20.79 25.09 14.22
N ARG A 5 20.13 24.89 13.07
CA ARG A 5 20.31 23.79 12.10
C ARG A 5 20.54 22.41 12.74
N ARG A 6 19.44 21.68 12.95
CA ARG A 6 19.32 20.22 12.81
C ARG A 6 18.14 20.01 11.84
N ALA A 7 18.40 19.74 10.57
CA ALA A 7 18.61 18.40 9.99
C ALA A 7 17.35 17.54 10.20
N GLY A 8 16.53 17.50 9.14
CA GLY A 8 15.33 16.67 9.06
C GLY A 8 15.70 15.20 9.00
N ALA A 9 15.04 14.43 9.86
CA ALA A 9 14.85 13.00 9.70
C ALA A 9 13.33 12.84 9.61
N GLY A 10 12.82 12.57 8.40
CA GLY A 10 11.43 12.16 8.23
C GLY A 10 11.27 10.82 8.93
N GLY A 11 10.52 10.82 10.03
CA GLY A 11 10.19 9.62 10.79
C GLY A 11 9.38 8.67 9.92
N ARG A 12 9.83 7.42 9.86
CA ARG A 12 9.08 6.29 9.30
C ARG A 12 7.92 5.94 10.21
N VAL A 13 6.82 5.49 9.61
CA VAL A 13 5.58 5.25 10.30
C VAL A 13 5.20 3.79 10.09
N MET A 14 5.28 3.01 11.17
CA MET A 14 4.88 1.60 11.27
C MET A 14 3.36 1.52 11.42
N ALA A 15 2.70 0.45 10.98
CA ALA A 15 1.25 0.30 11.05
C ALA A 15 0.65 0.35 12.49
N GLY A 16 1.48 0.14 13.53
CA GLY A 16 1.12 0.38 14.94
C GLY A 16 1.38 1.81 15.47
N GLN A 17 1.90 2.71 14.63
CA GLN A 17 2.24 4.10 14.94
C GLN A 17 1.71 5.09 13.87
N THR A 18 0.86 4.64 12.94
CA THR A 18 0.29 5.50 11.91
C THR A 18 -0.57 6.57 12.54
N THR A 19 -0.15 7.82 12.36
CA THR A 19 -0.93 8.96 12.82
C THR A 19 -2.04 9.26 11.82
N ALA A 20 -3.09 9.93 12.27
CA ALA A 20 -4.18 10.38 11.42
C ALA A 20 -3.68 11.29 10.28
N GLY A 21 -2.67 12.13 10.57
CA GLY A 21 -1.99 12.96 9.60
C GLY A 21 -1.27 12.14 8.52
N ASP A 22 -0.54 11.10 8.91
CA ASP A 22 0.15 10.20 7.97
C ASP A 22 -0.84 9.46 7.07
N ALA A 23 -1.90 8.90 7.66
CA ALA A 23 -2.95 8.21 6.92
C ALA A 23 -3.63 9.14 5.90
N ARG A 24 -3.90 10.40 6.26
CA ARG A 24 -4.46 11.41 5.34
C ARG A 24 -3.51 11.73 4.21
N VAL A 25 -2.22 11.93 4.50
CA VAL A 25 -1.22 12.15 3.45
C VAL A 25 -1.18 10.96 2.49
N HIS A 26 -1.24 9.75 3.04
CA HIS A 26 -1.26 8.52 2.26
C HIS A 26 -2.49 8.41 1.35
N TYR A 27 -3.67 8.70 1.90
CA TYR A 27 -4.91 8.74 1.13
C TYR A 27 -4.86 9.81 0.03
N LEU A 28 -4.49 11.04 0.35
CA LEU A 28 -4.44 12.14 -0.62
C LEU A 28 -3.40 11.90 -1.73
N ASN A 29 -2.30 11.19 -1.45
CA ASN A 29 -1.32 10.80 -2.46
C ASN A 29 -1.83 9.71 -3.40
N SER A 30 -2.87 8.95 -3.01
CA SER A 30 -3.50 7.98 -3.91
C SER A 30 -4.47 8.63 -4.90
N LEU A 31 -4.96 9.84 -4.63
CA LEU A 31 -5.91 10.54 -5.49
C LEU A 31 -5.22 11.33 -6.62
N GLU A 32 -5.95 11.61 -7.68
CA GLU A 32 -5.52 12.58 -8.71
C GLU A 32 -5.24 13.96 -8.06
N PRO A 33 -4.21 14.71 -8.51
CA PRO A 33 -3.77 15.93 -7.82
C PRO A 33 -4.86 17.00 -7.64
N GLU A 34 -5.81 17.10 -8.57
CA GLU A 34 -6.94 18.03 -8.46
C GLU A 34 -7.95 17.56 -7.41
N LYS A 35 -8.28 16.27 -7.39
CA LYS A 35 -9.15 15.65 -6.39
C LYS A 35 -8.52 15.75 -5.00
N ALA A 36 -7.24 15.44 -4.86
CA ALA A 36 -6.50 15.58 -3.61
C ALA A 36 -6.51 17.01 -3.04
N ARG A 37 -6.48 18.04 -3.90
CA ARG A 37 -6.60 19.44 -3.47
C ARG A 37 -8.01 19.80 -3.01
N ALA A 38 -9.03 19.26 -3.68
CA ALA A 38 -10.43 19.48 -3.33
C ALA A 38 -10.81 18.80 -2.01
N GLU A 39 -10.34 17.57 -1.78
CA GLU A 39 -10.71 16.77 -0.60
C GLU A 39 -9.97 17.16 0.68
N ARG A 40 -8.76 17.74 0.56
CA ARG A 40 -7.88 18.04 1.69
C ARG A 40 -8.54 18.87 2.80
N PRO A 41 -9.26 19.98 2.52
CA PRO A 41 -9.86 20.80 3.58
C PRO A 41 -10.90 20.06 4.44
N ALA A 42 -11.64 19.11 3.85
CA ALA A 42 -12.61 18.31 4.58
C ALA A 42 -11.91 17.34 5.54
N LEU A 43 -10.84 16.68 5.07
CA LEU A 43 -10.05 15.75 5.88
C LEU A 43 -9.25 16.45 6.97
N ASP A 44 -8.70 17.64 6.69
CA ASP A 44 -7.97 18.43 7.68
C ASP A 44 -8.89 18.76 8.87
N ARG A 45 -10.15 19.12 8.59
CA ARG A 45 -11.15 19.41 9.63
C ARG A 45 -11.56 18.17 10.40
N PHE A 46 -11.87 17.08 9.69
CA PHE A 46 -12.23 15.79 10.28
C PHE A 46 -11.15 15.29 11.25
N ILE A 47 -9.88 15.36 10.86
CA ILE A 47 -8.76 14.88 11.68
C ILE A 47 -8.51 15.80 12.87
N GLU A 48 -8.58 17.13 12.68
CA GLU A 48 -8.39 18.08 13.78
C GLU A 48 -9.41 17.85 14.89
N GLU A 49 -10.68 17.65 14.54
CA GLU A 49 -11.75 17.43 15.51
C GLU A 49 -11.69 16.07 16.19
N LEU A 50 -11.19 15.05 15.49
CA LEU A 50 -10.97 13.72 16.05
C LEU A 50 -9.63 13.60 16.78
N GLY A 51 -9.00 14.71 17.21
CA GLY A 51 -7.82 14.67 18.08
C GLY A 51 -6.49 14.97 17.41
N GLY A 52 -6.50 15.48 16.18
CA GLY A 52 -5.35 16.10 15.53
C GLY A 52 -4.43 15.15 14.76
N GLU A 53 -3.46 15.73 14.07
CA GLU A 53 -2.59 15.00 13.13
C GLU A 53 -1.78 13.88 13.78
N ASP A 54 -1.31 14.07 15.01
CA ASP A 54 -0.44 13.13 15.72
C ASP A 54 -1.19 11.94 16.37
N ARG A 55 -2.53 11.96 16.35
CA ARG A 55 -3.34 10.89 16.95
C ARG A 55 -3.10 9.57 16.22
N PRO A 56 -2.86 8.44 16.92
CA PRO A 56 -2.84 7.12 16.28
C PRO A 56 -4.20 6.82 15.63
N ILE A 57 -4.23 6.64 14.30
CA ILE A 57 -5.49 6.41 13.58
C ILE A 57 -6.13 5.05 13.94
N GLY A 58 -5.33 4.09 14.40
CA GLY A 58 -5.82 2.80 14.88
C GLY A 58 -6.65 2.89 16.16
N GLU A 59 -6.56 4.00 16.89
CA GLU A 59 -7.38 4.27 18.09
C GLU A 59 -8.70 4.99 17.76
N LEU A 60 -8.96 5.31 16.49
CA LEU A 60 -10.23 5.90 16.09
C LEU A 60 -11.35 4.86 16.18
N THR A 61 -12.43 5.20 16.88
CA THR A 61 -13.54 4.30 17.15
C THR A 61 -14.79 4.65 16.34
N GLY A 62 -15.69 3.67 16.15
CA GLY A 62 -16.98 3.92 15.54
C GLY A 62 -17.83 4.98 16.27
N GLU A 63 -17.77 5.01 17.61
CA GLU A 63 -18.52 5.97 18.44
C GLU A 63 -18.12 7.42 18.13
N GLU A 64 -16.82 7.68 17.96
CA GLU A 64 -16.33 9.02 17.62
C GLU A 64 -16.71 9.45 16.21
N VAL A 65 -16.75 8.52 15.26
CA VAL A 65 -17.21 8.79 13.89
C VAL A 65 -18.71 9.06 13.87
N GLU A 66 -19.50 8.33 14.67
CA GLU A 66 -20.93 8.58 14.85
C GLU A 66 -21.18 9.97 15.48
N GLU A 67 -20.42 10.34 16.52
CA GLU A 67 -20.51 11.64 17.17
C GLU A 67 -20.14 12.78 16.21
N TYR A 68 -19.08 12.60 15.41
CA TYR A 68 -18.70 13.55 14.37
C TYR A 68 -19.83 13.72 13.34
N ALA A 69 -20.38 12.61 12.82
CA ALA A 69 -21.43 12.62 11.82
C ALA A 69 -22.72 13.29 12.35
N ALA A 70 -23.09 13.03 13.61
CA ALA A 70 -24.23 13.67 14.25
C ALA A 70 -24.02 15.18 14.44
N THR A 71 -22.81 15.60 14.83
CA THR A 71 -22.47 17.02 15.03
C THR A 71 -22.43 17.79 13.71
N HIS A 72 -22.07 17.12 12.61
CA HIS A 72 -21.88 17.71 11.29
C HIS A 72 -22.96 17.35 10.27
N ALA A 73 -24.11 16.83 10.72
CA ALA A 73 -25.18 16.35 9.85
C ALA A 73 -25.60 17.40 8.80
N GLU A 74 -25.77 18.68 9.18
CA GLU A 74 -26.13 19.74 8.22
C GLU A 74 -25.09 19.92 7.11
N ALA A 75 -23.79 19.84 7.44
CA ALA A 75 -22.71 19.98 6.46
C ALA A 75 -22.58 18.74 5.58
N LEU A 76 -22.78 17.54 6.14
CA LEU A 76 -22.69 16.26 5.43
C LEU A 76 -23.91 16.01 4.53
N GLU A 77 -25.09 16.49 4.88
CA GLU A 77 -26.31 16.36 4.07
C GLU A 77 -26.29 17.21 2.81
N HIS A 78 -25.77 18.44 2.90
CA HIS A 78 -25.92 19.43 1.83
C HIS A 78 -24.81 19.40 0.78
N ASP A 79 -23.68 18.74 1.09
CA ASP A 79 -22.49 18.86 0.28
C ASP A 79 -21.74 17.52 0.09
N ALA A 80 -21.77 17.02 -1.14
CA ALA A 80 -20.99 15.85 -1.53
C ALA A 80 -19.49 16.06 -1.27
N ASP A 81 -19.01 17.30 -1.33
CA ASP A 81 -17.63 17.69 -1.08
C ASP A 81 -17.21 17.54 0.40
N HIS A 82 -18.16 17.30 1.32
CA HIS A 82 -17.87 17.06 2.74
C HIS A 82 -17.96 15.57 3.11
N ALA A 83 -18.98 14.85 2.63
CA ALA A 83 -19.18 13.44 2.98
C ALA A 83 -18.32 12.47 2.14
N GLU A 84 -18.10 12.75 0.84
CA GLU A 84 -17.31 11.87 -0.03
C GLU A 84 -15.84 11.74 0.42
N PRO A 85 -15.13 12.82 0.77
CA PRO A 85 -13.74 12.71 1.22
C PRO A 85 -13.59 11.85 2.47
N ILE A 86 -14.46 12.07 3.47
CA ILE A 86 -14.41 11.34 4.75
C ILE A 86 -14.73 9.86 4.51
N ARG A 87 -15.76 9.56 3.73
CA ARG A 87 -16.10 8.18 3.35
C ARG A 87 -14.95 7.50 2.62
N GLY A 88 -14.35 8.18 1.63
CA GLY A 88 -13.23 7.66 0.86
C GLY A 88 -12.01 7.40 1.73
N PHE A 89 -11.68 8.34 2.62
CA PHE A 89 -10.61 8.21 3.59
C PHE A 89 -10.82 7.05 4.56
N LEU A 90 -12.00 6.92 5.17
CA LEU A 90 -12.29 5.83 6.11
C LEU A 90 -12.30 4.46 5.40
N ALA A 91 -12.83 4.38 4.18
CA ALA A 91 -12.77 3.16 3.37
C ALA A 91 -11.32 2.79 3.05
N TYR A 92 -10.50 3.78 2.70
CA TYR A 92 -9.08 3.61 2.43
C TYR A 92 -8.32 3.15 3.68
N ALA A 93 -8.52 3.81 4.82
CA ALA A 93 -7.90 3.47 6.10
C ALA A 93 -8.28 2.05 6.54
N SER A 94 -9.54 1.65 6.36
CA SER A 94 -9.99 0.28 6.63
C SER A 94 -9.32 -0.75 5.71
N ARG A 95 -9.20 -0.46 4.41
CA ARG A 95 -8.53 -1.33 3.42
C ARG A 95 -7.03 -1.49 3.71
N LEU A 96 -6.39 -0.47 4.28
CA LEU A 96 -4.98 -0.52 4.68
C LEU A 96 -4.75 -1.04 6.10
N ALA A 97 -5.81 -1.45 6.80
CA ALA A 97 -5.76 -1.83 8.21
C ALA A 97 -5.14 -0.74 9.12
N PHE A 98 -5.30 0.54 8.73
CA PHE A 98 -4.92 1.67 9.58
C PHE A 98 -5.87 1.79 10.77
N THR A 99 -7.14 1.41 10.59
CA THR A 99 -8.16 1.40 11.65
C THR A 99 -8.41 -0.02 12.15
N ALA A 100 -8.74 -0.17 13.43
CA ALA A 100 -9.01 -1.47 14.04
C ALA A 100 -10.28 -2.14 13.49
N GLU A 101 -11.24 -1.34 13.03
CA GLU A 101 -12.49 -1.77 12.44
C GLU A 101 -12.83 -0.97 11.17
N ASN A 102 -13.88 -1.38 10.47
CA ASN A 102 -14.40 -0.60 9.35
C ASN A 102 -15.28 0.53 9.89
N LEU A 103 -14.78 1.76 9.76
CA LEU A 103 -15.43 2.96 10.29
C LEU A 103 -16.47 3.58 9.34
N VAL A 104 -16.56 3.13 8.09
CA VAL A 104 -17.51 3.69 7.11
C VAL A 104 -18.98 3.56 7.55
N PRO A 105 -19.46 2.41 8.10
CA PRO A 105 -20.84 2.28 8.54
C PRO A 105 -21.24 3.28 9.64
N HIS A 106 -20.27 3.77 10.41
CA HIS A 106 -20.47 4.72 11.50
C HIS A 106 -20.76 6.15 11.01
N LEU A 107 -20.64 6.40 9.69
CA LEU A 107 -21.16 7.61 9.06
C LEU A 107 -22.69 7.60 8.89
N GLY A 108 -23.39 6.53 9.29
CA GLY A 108 -24.85 6.44 9.24
C GLY A 108 -25.39 6.58 7.80
N GLU A 109 -26.31 7.52 7.58
CA GLU A 109 -26.88 7.76 6.25
C GLU A 109 -25.89 8.33 5.23
N PHE A 110 -24.76 8.90 5.70
CA PHE A 110 -23.69 9.44 4.87
C PHE A 110 -22.70 8.36 4.39
N ALA A 111 -22.80 7.13 4.90
CA ALA A 111 -21.99 5.98 4.48
C ALA A 111 -22.17 5.62 2.99
N GLY A 112 -23.21 6.14 2.34
CA GLY A 112 -23.47 6.00 0.90
C GLY A 112 -24.31 4.77 0.53
N GLY A 113 -25.25 4.96 -0.39
CA GLY A 113 -26.15 3.91 -0.88
C GLY A 113 -25.48 2.94 -1.86
N ALA A 114 -25.83 1.65 -1.74
CA ALA A 114 -25.42 0.52 -2.56
C ALA A 114 -25.16 0.83 -4.06
N ARG A 115 -23.92 1.20 -4.41
CA ARG A 115 -23.27 0.79 -5.65
C ARG A 115 -22.16 -0.17 -5.28
N GLY A 116 -22.57 -1.40 -5.02
CA GLY A 116 -21.68 -2.49 -4.69
C GLY A 116 -20.53 -2.65 -5.69
N GLY A 117 -19.32 -2.66 -5.15
CA GLY A 117 -18.27 -3.60 -5.59
C GLY A 117 -17.47 -3.25 -6.84
N ARG A 118 -17.74 -2.15 -7.56
CA ARG A 118 -16.88 -1.74 -8.69
C ARG A 118 -16.53 -0.25 -8.75
N GLY A 119 -17.45 0.66 -8.44
CA GLY A 119 -17.21 2.11 -8.54
C GLY A 119 -16.24 2.67 -7.49
N ALA A 120 -16.39 2.26 -6.22
CA ALA A 120 -15.49 2.68 -5.15
C ALA A 120 -14.04 2.22 -5.35
N VAL A 121 -13.82 1.12 -6.08
CA VAL A 121 -12.48 0.59 -6.40
C VAL A 121 -11.79 1.42 -7.49
N GLU A 122 -12.57 2.07 -8.35
CA GLU A 122 -12.10 2.87 -9.49
C GLU A 122 -11.92 4.36 -9.13
N GLU A 123 -12.68 4.86 -8.14
CA GLU A 123 -12.59 6.25 -7.63
C GLU A 123 -11.51 6.50 -6.56
N LEU A 124 -10.85 5.45 -6.04
CA LEU A 124 -9.95 5.49 -4.87
C LEU A 124 -8.45 5.27 -5.18
N GLY A 125 -7.99 5.61 -6.38
CA GLY A 125 -6.55 5.77 -6.62
C GLY A 125 -5.77 4.48 -6.80
N GLY A 126 -5.63 4.05 -8.06
CA GLY A 126 -5.32 2.68 -8.47
C GLY A 126 -3.93 2.08 -8.19
N GLU A 127 -3.05 2.62 -7.34
CA GLU A 127 -1.73 1.98 -7.13
C GLU A 127 -1.21 2.07 -5.69
N ALA A 128 -1.91 1.49 -4.70
CA ALA A 128 -1.30 1.24 -3.39
C ALA A 128 -0.42 -0.02 -3.47
N PHE A 129 0.89 0.12 -3.25
CA PHE A 129 1.83 -1.00 -3.24
C PHE A 129 2.06 -1.49 -1.81
N TYR A 130 1.40 -2.57 -1.45
CA TYR A 130 1.59 -3.22 -0.16
C TYR A 130 2.94 -3.93 -0.09
N MET A 131 3.71 -3.73 0.97
CA MET A 131 5.02 -4.36 1.13
C MET A 131 5.44 -4.40 2.59
N THR A 132 6.21 -5.43 2.95
CA THR A 132 6.81 -5.52 4.29
C THR A 132 7.91 -4.46 4.45
N PHE A 133 8.32 -4.22 5.68
CA PHE A 133 9.44 -3.33 5.98
C PHE A 133 10.72 -3.74 5.24
N GLU A 134 11.02 -5.04 5.18
CA GLU A 134 12.17 -5.58 4.44
C GLU A 134 12.02 -5.35 2.93
N GLY A 135 10.80 -5.44 2.41
CA GLY A 135 10.49 -5.15 1.02
C GLY A 135 10.78 -3.71 0.63
N ILE A 136 10.45 -2.77 1.52
CA ILE A 136 10.74 -1.34 1.35
C ILE A 136 12.25 -1.10 1.43
N GLN A 137 12.93 -1.67 2.43
CA GLN A 137 14.39 -1.55 2.55
C GLN A 137 15.10 -2.09 1.30
N ALA A 138 14.68 -3.23 0.78
CA ALA A 138 15.26 -3.79 -0.44
C ALA A 138 15.10 -2.84 -1.65
N LEU A 139 13.95 -2.18 -1.78
CA LEU A 139 13.70 -1.18 -2.83
C LEU A 139 14.50 0.10 -2.61
N GLU A 140 14.67 0.56 -1.37
CA GLU A 140 15.53 1.71 -1.04
C GLU A 140 17.00 1.42 -1.38
N ASP A 141 17.49 0.23 -1.04
CA ASP A 141 18.86 -0.21 -1.32
C ASP A 141 19.10 -0.34 -2.83
N GLU A 142 18.14 -0.94 -3.56
CA GLU A 142 18.18 -1.00 -5.02
C GLU A 142 18.20 0.41 -5.64
N LEU A 143 17.34 1.31 -5.18
CA LEU A 143 17.28 2.69 -5.64
C LEU A 143 18.60 3.44 -5.40
N ALA A 144 19.22 3.23 -4.23
CA ALA A 144 20.50 3.83 -3.90
C ALA A 144 21.62 3.32 -4.83
N GLY A 145 21.65 2.02 -5.11
CA GLY A 145 22.57 1.41 -6.08
C GLY A 145 22.42 2.03 -7.48
N LEU A 146 21.20 2.08 -8.01
CA LEU A 146 20.91 2.65 -9.32
C LEU A 146 21.27 4.15 -9.40
N LYS A 147 20.99 4.92 -8.36
CA LYS A 147 21.40 6.34 -8.29
C LYS A 147 22.92 6.49 -8.24
N GLY A 148 23.64 5.54 -7.65
CA GLY A 148 25.10 5.48 -7.64
C GLY A 148 25.72 5.14 -9.00
N GLU A 149 25.05 4.35 -9.83
CA GLU A 149 25.50 4.00 -11.18
C GLU A 149 25.27 5.12 -12.21
N ARG A 150 24.28 5.98 -11.97
CA ARG A 150 23.85 7.06 -12.87
C ARG A 150 25.00 7.96 -13.38
N PRO A 151 25.98 8.41 -12.56
CA PRO A 151 27.09 9.22 -13.04
C PRO A 151 28.00 8.48 -14.02
N ARG A 152 28.25 7.19 -13.77
CA ARG A 152 29.09 6.34 -14.62
C ARG A 152 28.47 6.16 -16.00
N ILE A 153 27.18 5.82 -16.07
CA ILE A 153 26.48 5.68 -17.36
C ILE A 153 26.46 7.02 -18.12
N ALA A 154 26.29 8.15 -17.42
CA ALA A 154 26.36 9.47 -18.03
C ALA A 154 27.75 9.83 -18.59
N GLU A 155 28.83 9.33 -17.97
CA GLU A 155 30.19 9.46 -18.48
C GLU A 155 30.43 8.58 -19.70
N GLU A 156 30.00 7.32 -19.67
CA GLU A 156 30.07 6.38 -20.80
C GLU A 156 29.32 6.95 -22.03
N LEU A 157 28.12 7.50 -21.81
CA LEU A 157 27.36 8.18 -22.86
C LEU A 157 28.11 9.40 -23.41
N ARG A 158 28.66 10.26 -22.55
CA ARG A 158 29.45 11.43 -22.97
C ARG A 158 30.67 11.03 -23.80
N ALA A 159 31.37 9.96 -23.39
CA ALA A 159 32.51 9.43 -24.11
C ALA A 159 32.10 8.89 -25.48
N ALA A 160 31.02 8.10 -25.54
CA ALA A 160 30.49 7.57 -26.79
C ALA A 160 29.99 8.66 -27.75
N MET A 161 29.42 9.76 -27.23
CA MET A 161 29.00 10.93 -28.01
C MET A 161 30.17 11.75 -28.57
N ALA A 162 31.35 11.68 -27.94
CA ALA A 162 32.56 12.37 -28.39
C ALA A 162 33.26 11.63 -29.55
N ASP A 163 32.89 10.37 -29.79
CA ASP A 163 33.38 9.59 -30.91
C ASP A 163 32.73 10.08 -32.22
N LYS A 164 33.55 10.31 -33.25
CA LYS A 164 33.17 11.01 -34.49
C LYS A 164 32.73 10.08 -35.61
N ASP A 165 32.69 8.77 -35.36
CA ASP A 165 32.22 7.79 -36.34
C ASP A 165 30.72 7.49 -36.11
N PHE A 166 29.87 8.27 -36.78
CA PHE A 166 28.42 8.28 -36.56
C PHE A 166 27.65 7.19 -37.32
N ARG A 167 28.34 6.37 -38.13
CA ARG A 167 27.66 5.48 -39.07
C ARG A 167 27.12 4.21 -38.43
N GLU A 168 27.77 3.67 -37.40
CA GLU A 168 27.31 2.52 -36.58
C GLU A 168 27.96 2.56 -35.19
N ASN A 169 27.62 3.55 -34.37
CA ASN A 169 28.21 3.69 -33.03
C ASN A 169 27.50 2.78 -32.02
N ALA A 170 27.76 1.47 -32.11
CA ALA A 170 27.24 0.47 -31.17
C ALA A 170 27.49 0.81 -29.69
N PRO A 171 28.65 1.40 -29.30
CA PRO A 171 28.84 1.92 -27.95
C PRO A 171 27.86 3.02 -27.52
N LEU A 172 27.52 3.95 -28.43
CA LEU A 172 26.56 5.02 -28.16
C LEU A 172 25.14 4.48 -27.97
N ASP A 173 24.72 3.54 -28.82
CA ASP A 173 23.41 2.92 -28.72
C ASP A 173 23.30 2.10 -27.42
N ALA A 174 24.33 1.33 -27.07
CA ALA A 174 24.38 0.60 -25.80
C ALA A 174 24.33 1.52 -24.57
N ALA A 175 25.05 2.65 -24.59
CA ALA A 175 25.04 3.62 -23.49
C ALA A 175 23.68 4.32 -23.33
N ARG A 176 22.99 4.61 -24.45
CA ARG A 176 21.63 5.17 -24.44
C ARG A 176 20.62 4.18 -23.88
N ASP A 177 20.68 2.92 -24.29
CA ASP A 177 19.80 1.87 -23.79
C ASP A 177 20.02 1.61 -22.31
N ALA A 178 21.28 1.59 -21.86
CA ALA A 178 21.63 1.45 -20.45
C ALA A 178 21.06 2.63 -19.62
N GLN A 179 21.20 3.86 -20.12
CA GLN A 179 20.60 5.03 -19.47
C GLN A 179 19.07 4.91 -19.41
N ALA A 180 18.42 4.54 -20.51
CA ALA A 180 16.97 4.43 -20.58
C ALA A 180 16.42 3.39 -19.59
N HIS A 181 17.04 2.21 -19.51
CA HIS A 181 16.66 1.16 -18.56
C HIS A 181 16.85 1.61 -17.11
N LEU A 182 18.00 2.22 -16.79
CA LEU A 182 18.28 2.72 -15.44
C LEU A 182 17.24 3.77 -15.01
N GLU A 183 16.93 4.73 -15.88
CA GLU A 183 15.94 5.78 -15.60
C GLU A 183 14.50 5.23 -15.50
N ALA A 184 14.17 4.19 -16.28
CA ALA A 184 12.88 3.53 -16.19
C ALA A 184 12.74 2.82 -14.84
N ARG A 185 13.77 2.08 -14.41
CA ARG A 185 13.77 1.35 -13.14
C ARG A 185 13.75 2.28 -11.92
N ILE A 186 14.51 3.38 -11.96
CA ILE A 186 14.47 4.41 -10.91
C ILE A 186 13.04 4.96 -10.78
N ARG A 187 12.40 5.35 -11.89
CA ARG A 187 11.03 5.87 -11.87
C ARG A 187 10.03 4.86 -11.33
N GLU A 188 10.16 3.59 -11.71
CA GLU A 188 9.32 2.52 -11.20
C GLU A 188 9.47 2.36 -9.68
N ILE A 189 10.70 2.29 -9.17
CA ILE A 189 10.95 2.12 -7.73
C ILE A 189 10.50 3.36 -6.95
N GLU A 190 10.78 4.57 -7.45
CA GLU A 190 10.30 5.81 -6.83
C GLU A 190 8.78 5.90 -6.82
N ASN A 191 8.10 5.40 -7.85
CA ASN A 191 6.64 5.29 -7.87
C ASN A 191 6.14 4.30 -6.82
N ARG A 192 6.77 3.12 -6.74
CA ARG A 192 6.41 2.09 -5.77
C ARG A 192 6.61 2.56 -4.34
N LEU A 193 7.76 3.14 -4.03
CA LEU A 193 8.08 3.67 -2.69
C LEU A 193 7.17 4.84 -2.31
N ARG A 194 6.78 5.69 -3.26
CA ARG A 194 5.86 6.82 -3.01
C ARG A 194 4.46 6.35 -2.60
N HIS A 195 4.00 5.23 -3.14
CA HIS A 195 2.69 4.67 -2.84
C HIS A 195 2.80 3.37 -2.01
N ALA A 196 3.95 3.15 -1.35
CA ALA A 196 4.21 1.96 -0.57
C ALA A 196 3.49 2.02 0.78
N VAL A 197 2.68 1.00 1.06
CA VAL A 197 2.06 0.80 2.37
C VAL A 197 2.88 -0.25 3.11
N VAL A 198 3.52 0.16 4.22
CA VAL A 198 4.20 -0.76 5.14
C VAL A 198 3.13 -1.62 5.81
N ILE A 199 3.18 -2.93 5.61
CA ILE A 199 2.40 -3.87 6.40
C ILE A 199 3.33 -4.44 7.47
N ASP A 200 2.94 -4.26 8.73
CA ASP A 200 3.63 -4.86 9.87
C ASP A 200 3.41 -6.37 9.81
N ALA A 201 4.47 -7.13 10.02
CA ALA A 201 4.39 -8.57 9.99
C ALA A 201 3.49 -9.03 11.14
N GLU A 202 3.53 -8.39 12.32
CA GLU A 202 2.73 -8.78 13.49
C GLU A 202 1.21 -8.74 13.24
N ALA A 203 0.64 -9.92 12.99
CA ALA A 203 -0.77 -10.10 12.67
C ALA A 203 -1.71 -9.71 13.83
N LYS A 204 -2.04 -8.43 13.96
CA LYS A 204 -3.15 -7.98 14.78
C LYS A 204 -4.47 -8.28 14.07
N GLY A 205 -5.12 -9.38 14.45
CA GLY A 205 -6.50 -9.68 14.02
C GLY A 205 -6.74 -11.09 13.47
N GLY A 206 -5.77 -12.01 13.53
CA GLY A 206 -5.98 -13.43 13.24
C GLY A 206 -6.33 -13.78 11.78
N ARG A 207 -6.21 -12.83 10.85
CA ARG A 207 -6.47 -12.96 9.41
C ARG A 207 -5.17 -12.80 8.62
N ALA A 208 -4.97 -13.62 7.60
CA ALA A 208 -3.77 -13.57 6.78
C ALA A 208 -3.78 -12.36 5.83
N HIS A 209 -2.64 -11.72 5.61
CA HIS A 209 -2.47 -10.56 4.74
C HIS A 209 -1.10 -10.61 4.05
N VAL A 210 -0.78 -9.65 3.17
CA VAL A 210 0.56 -9.52 2.59
C VAL A 210 1.57 -9.33 3.72
N GLY A 211 2.61 -10.17 3.77
CA GLY A 211 3.59 -10.26 4.86
C GLY A 211 3.36 -11.46 5.77
N SER A 212 2.14 -12.01 5.84
CA SER A 212 1.85 -13.14 6.73
C SER A 212 2.49 -14.44 6.25
N THR A 213 2.94 -15.23 7.22
CA THR A 213 3.28 -16.64 7.04
C THR A 213 2.08 -17.49 7.42
N VAL A 214 1.45 -18.14 6.43
CA VAL A 214 0.26 -18.96 6.63
C VAL A 214 0.65 -20.43 6.56
N ARG A 215 0.36 -21.18 7.62
CA ARG A 215 0.44 -22.64 7.62
C ARG A 215 -0.92 -23.22 7.29
N VAL A 216 -0.98 -24.06 6.26
CA VAL A 216 -2.22 -24.72 5.82
C VAL A 216 -2.07 -26.23 5.76
N LEU A 217 -3.16 -26.95 5.97
CA LEU A 217 -3.28 -28.39 5.77
C LEU A 217 -4.06 -28.67 4.50
N ASN A 218 -3.49 -29.42 3.56
CA ASN A 218 -4.25 -29.99 2.46
C ASN A 218 -5.10 -31.16 2.95
N ILE A 219 -6.42 -30.99 2.98
CA ILE A 219 -7.36 -31.96 3.58
C ILE A 219 -7.41 -33.25 2.76
N ASP A 220 -7.23 -33.17 1.45
CA ASP A 220 -7.33 -34.33 0.55
C ASP A 220 -6.06 -35.19 0.56
N ARG A 221 -4.91 -34.60 0.92
CA ARG A 221 -3.59 -35.26 0.89
C ARG A 221 -2.97 -35.45 2.27
N ASP A 222 -3.53 -34.82 3.30
CA ASP A 222 -3.02 -34.78 4.67
C ASP A 222 -1.57 -34.28 4.76
N VAL A 223 -1.26 -33.22 4.00
CA VAL A 223 0.07 -32.61 3.93
C VAL A 223 0.00 -31.15 4.37
N GLU A 224 0.86 -30.76 5.31
CA GLU A 224 1.04 -29.36 5.72
C GLU A 224 1.96 -28.60 4.74
N GLN A 225 1.61 -27.34 4.49
CA GLN A 225 2.39 -26.43 3.66
C GLN A 225 2.46 -25.06 4.34
N VAL A 226 3.61 -24.39 4.19
CA VAL A 226 3.83 -23.04 4.70
C VAL A 226 3.98 -22.10 3.52
N PHE A 227 3.21 -21.01 3.53
CA PHE A 227 3.22 -20.00 2.51
C PHE A 227 3.52 -18.62 3.10
N HIS A 228 4.40 -17.88 2.45
CA HIS A 228 4.62 -16.47 2.75
C HIS A 228 3.83 -15.65 1.73
N LEU A 229 2.80 -14.95 2.20
CA LEU A 229 2.01 -14.08 1.34
C LEU A 229 2.85 -12.83 1.05
N VAL A 230 3.13 -12.60 -0.21
CA VAL A 230 3.95 -11.46 -0.66
C VAL A 230 3.24 -10.74 -1.79
N SER A 231 3.76 -9.57 -2.16
CA SER A 231 3.28 -8.86 -3.35
C SER A 231 3.75 -9.55 -4.65
N PRO A 232 3.05 -9.33 -5.79
CA PRO A 232 3.40 -9.96 -7.07
C PRO A 232 4.86 -9.78 -7.49
N SER A 233 5.47 -8.67 -7.08
CA SER A 233 6.86 -8.31 -7.35
C SER A 233 7.91 -9.10 -6.54
N GLN A 234 7.49 -9.86 -5.52
CA GLN A 234 8.36 -10.53 -4.54
C GLN A 234 8.16 -12.05 -4.52
N VAL A 235 7.41 -12.58 -5.48
CA VAL A 235 7.05 -13.99 -5.58
C VAL A 235 8.30 -14.85 -5.80
N ASP A 236 8.44 -15.88 -4.97
CA ASP A 236 9.48 -16.91 -5.09
C ASP A 236 8.89 -18.26 -4.62
N PRO A 237 8.33 -19.06 -5.54
CA PRO A 237 7.71 -20.33 -5.18
C PRO A 237 8.68 -21.34 -4.57
N ALA A 238 9.98 -21.24 -4.88
CA ALA A 238 11.00 -22.14 -4.31
C ALA A 238 11.23 -21.88 -2.82
N GLN A 239 10.93 -20.67 -2.35
CA GLN A 239 10.97 -20.26 -0.95
C GLN A 239 9.57 -20.24 -0.31
N GLY A 240 8.54 -20.78 -0.97
CA GLY A 240 7.16 -20.75 -0.47
C GLY A 240 6.52 -19.35 -0.48
N ARG A 241 7.13 -18.37 -1.16
CA ARG A 241 6.59 -17.01 -1.31
C ARG A 241 5.60 -16.96 -2.46
N ILE A 242 4.33 -16.73 -2.15
CA ILE A 242 3.24 -16.70 -3.11
C ILE A 242 2.57 -15.32 -3.12
N SER A 243 2.08 -14.90 -4.29
CA SER A 243 1.35 -13.63 -4.38
C SER A 243 0.06 -13.70 -3.57
N VAL A 244 -0.27 -12.63 -2.83
CA VAL A 244 -1.61 -12.46 -2.24
C VAL A 244 -2.72 -12.48 -3.30
N GLU A 245 -2.40 -12.12 -4.55
CA GLU A 245 -3.33 -12.12 -5.69
C GLU A 245 -3.45 -13.51 -6.35
N SER A 246 -2.65 -14.48 -5.92
CA SER A 246 -2.75 -15.85 -6.44
C SER A 246 -4.04 -16.53 -5.96
N PRO A 247 -4.55 -17.57 -6.65
CA PRO A 247 -5.75 -18.29 -6.21
C PRO A 247 -5.64 -18.83 -4.78
N VAL A 248 -4.44 -19.27 -4.38
CA VAL A 248 -4.16 -19.69 -3.00
C VAL A 248 -4.13 -18.47 -2.08
N GLY A 249 -3.38 -17.43 -2.44
CA GLY A 249 -3.27 -16.19 -1.65
C GLY A 249 -4.63 -15.55 -1.36
N LEU A 250 -5.49 -15.38 -2.37
CA LEU A 250 -6.84 -14.85 -2.22
C LEU A 250 -7.72 -15.74 -1.33
N ALA A 251 -7.56 -17.05 -1.43
CA ALA A 251 -8.31 -18.00 -0.63
C ALA A 251 -7.90 -18.02 0.83
N VAL A 252 -6.67 -17.63 1.20
CA VAL A 252 -6.26 -17.54 2.62
C VAL A 252 -6.30 -16.13 3.18
N ALA A 253 -6.15 -15.09 2.37
CA ALA A 253 -5.99 -13.68 2.80
C ALA A 253 -7.22 -13.04 3.50
N ASN A 254 -8.34 -13.74 3.63
CA ASN A 254 -9.51 -13.26 4.38
C ASN A 254 -10.03 -14.26 5.41
N HIS A 255 -9.30 -15.36 5.61
CA HIS A 255 -9.72 -16.46 6.47
C HIS A 255 -8.92 -16.49 7.76
N SER A 256 -9.56 -17.01 8.81
CA SER A 256 -8.98 -17.12 10.15
C SER A 256 -8.44 -18.52 10.38
N VAL A 257 -7.63 -18.67 11.44
CA VAL A 257 -7.19 -19.99 11.89
C VAL A 257 -8.40 -20.89 12.17
N GLY A 258 -8.41 -22.08 11.57
CA GLY A 258 -9.50 -23.06 11.66
C GLY A 258 -10.41 -23.11 10.43
N ASP A 259 -10.39 -22.10 9.56
CA ASP A 259 -11.24 -22.05 8.38
C ASP A 259 -10.80 -23.04 7.30
N GLU A 260 -11.77 -23.62 6.60
CA GLU A 260 -11.55 -24.44 5.40
C GLU A 260 -11.86 -23.64 4.13
N VAL A 261 -10.91 -23.63 3.20
CA VAL A 261 -10.98 -22.85 1.96
C VAL A 261 -10.76 -23.79 0.77
N THR A 262 -11.57 -23.59 -0.28
CA THR A 262 -11.44 -24.37 -1.52
C THR A 262 -10.78 -23.50 -2.58
N VAL A 263 -9.57 -23.88 -2.98
CA VAL A 263 -8.82 -23.21 -4.05
C VAL A 263 -9.11 -23.90 -5.37
N THR A 264 -9.69 -23.17 -6.32
CA THR A 264 -9.83 -23.66 -7.69
C THR A 264 -8.58 -23.33 -8.48
N ALA A 265 -7.77 -24.34 -8.80
CA ALA A 265 -6.59 -24.20 -9.65
C ALA A 265 -6.83 -24.85 -11.03
N PRO A 266 -6.05 -24.50 -12.07
CA PRO A 266 -6.19 -25.11 -13.40
C PRO A 266 -6.07 -26.64 -13.44
N GLY A 267 -5.46 -27.25 -12.41
CA GLY A 267 -5.32 -28.71 -12.25
C GLY A 267 -6.40 -29.38 -11.40
N GLY A 268 -7.42 -28.65 -10.93
CA GLY A 268 -8.47 -29.14 -10.05
C GLY A 268 -8.66 -28.30 -8.78
N SER A 269 -9.73 -28.58 -8.04
CA SER A 269 -10.01 -27.94 -6.75
C SER A 269 -9.22 -28.60 -5.63
N ILE A 270 -8.64 -27.78 -4.74
CA ILE A 270 -7.86 -28.23 -3.58
C ILE A 270 -8.51 -27.67 -2.33
N ARG A 271 -8.75 -28.52 -1.32
CA ARG A 271 -9.26 -28.07 -0.02
C ARG A 271 -8.13 -27.88 0.97
N LEU A 272 -8.04 -26.68 1.54
CA LEU A 272 -7.03 -26.29 2.51
C LEU A 272 -7.70 -25.90 3.83
N ARG A 273 -7.11 -26.24 4.97
CA ARG A 273 -7.49 -25.71 6.28
C ARG A 273 -6.39 -24.81 6.80
N VAL A 274 -6.73 -23.61 7.26
CA VAL A 274 -5.76 -22.68 7.87
C VAL A 274 -5.43 -23.18 9.28
N LEU A 275 -4.16 -23.54 9.52
CA LEU A 275 -3.70 -24.07 10.81
C LEU A 275 -3.09 -22.99 11.70
N ALA A 276 -2.36 -22.06 11.10
CA ALA A 276 -1.72 -20.96 11.80
C ALA A 276 -1.51 -19.80 10.84
N ILE A 277 -1.61 -18.59 11.38
CA ILE A 277 -1.23 -17.36 10.71
C ILE A 277 -0.22 -16.72 11.63
N GLU A 278 1.02 -16.68 11.14
CA GLU A 278 2.14 -16.04 11.79
C GLU A 278 2.46 -14.77 11.03
N GLY A 279 2.92 -13.80 11.79
CA GLY A 279 3.16 -12.47 11.34
C GLY A 279 4.29 -11.90 12.17
#